data_AF-A0A1U7HA78-F1
#
_entry.id   AF-A0A1U7HA78-F1
#
_cell.length_a   1.000
_cell.length_b   1.000
_cell.length_c   1.000
_cell.angle_alpha   90.00
_cell.angle_beta   90.00
_cell.angle_gamma   90.00
#
_symmetry.space_group_name_H-M   'P 1'
#
loop_
_entity.id
_entity.type
_entity.pdbx_description
1 polymer ?
#
loop_
_entity_poly.entity_id
_entity_poly.type
_entity_poly.pdbx_seq_one_letter_code
_entity_poly.pdbx_strand_id
1 'polypeptide(L)'
;MKSYTLDSTRKCGVEKKGLLRKPGQKNGALTFYFGGNEVTTLQFGSTKSQGKRFANQFEKIIPSVKRVAIERFLRTQWTQDAFTKGSYTSFQPGQITDFADFFYIESDNLEESQDVNIGTLVFAGEHLSDEFYGNMNGAAHIFSAQ
;
A
#
# COMPACT_ATOMS: atom_id res chain seq x y z
N MET A 1 -23.63 6.47 -21.85
CA MET A 1 -23.83 5.87 -20.52
C MET A 1 -23.49 4.38 -20.62
N LYS A 2 -22.29 3.95 -20.20
CA LYS A 2 -21.89 2.54 -20.22
C LYS A 2 -21.93 2.03 -18.78
N SER A 3 -22.87 1.12 -18.49
CA SER A 3 -22.95 0.42 -17.22
C SER A 3 -21.84 -0.64 -17.16
N TYR A 4 -20.96 -0.54 -16.18
CA TYR A 4 -20.01 -1.61 -15.86
C TYR A 4 -20.53 -2.36 -14.63
N THR A 5 -20.97 -3.59 -14.85
CA THR A 5 -21.26 -4.56 -13.79
C THR A 5 -19.91 -5.06 -13.25
N LEU A 6 -19.62 -4.80 -11.97
CA LEU A 6 -18.45 -5.33 -11.28
C LEU A 6 -18.65 -6.84 -11.04
N ASP A 7 -18.02 -7.66 -11.87
CA ASP A 7 -17.87 -9.10 -11.63
C ASP A 7 -16.86 -9.32 -10.48
N SER A 8 -17.33 -9.93 -9.39
CA SER A 8 -16.55 -10.22 -8.19
C SER A 8 -15.67 -11.47 -8.38
N THR A 9 -14.84 -11.49 -9.41
CA THR A 9 -13.83 -12.53 -9.57
C THR A 9 -12.61 -12.22 -8.69
N ARG A 10 -12.40 -13.09 -7.69
CA ARG A 10 -11.20 -13.12 -6.83
C ARG A 10 -9.93 -13.10 -7.69
N LYS A 11 -9.33 -11.92 -7.90
CA LYS A 11 -7.96 -11.82 -8.40
C LYS A 11 -7.00 -11.97 -7.23
N CYS A 12 -6.59 -13.20 -6.96
CA CYS A 12 -5.31 -13.44 -6.31
C CYS A 12 -4.23 -13.03 -7.33
N GLY A 13 -3.84 -11.76 -7.29
CA GLY A 13 -2.77 -11.23 -8.13
C GLY A 13 -1.43 -11.72 -7.60
N VAL A 14 -0.87 -12.77 -8.19
CA VAL A 14 0.56 -13.04 -8.07
C VAL A 14 1.25 -12.12 -9.08
N GLU A 15 1.58 -10.89 -8.66
CA GLU A 15 2.45 -10.03 -9.46
C GLU A 15 3.83 -10.72 -9.51
N LYS A 16 4.20 -11.26 -10.68
CA LYS A 16 5.59 -11.66 -10.98
C LYS A 16 6.43 -10.40 -11.18
N LYS A 17 6.56 -9.55 -10.16
CA LYS A 17 7.71 -8.67 -10.05
C LYS A 17 8.87 -9.52 -9.57
N GLY A 18 9.93 -9.55 -10.37
CA GLY A 18 11.03 -10.50 -10.28
C GLY A 18 11.44 -10.80 -8.84
N LEU A 19 11.43 -12.09 -8.49
CA LEU A 19 12.12 -12.57 -7.31
C LEU A 19 13.56 -12.05 -7.44
N LEU A 20 13.94 -11.04 -6.65
CA LEU A 20 15.30 -10.52 -6.58
C LEU A 20 16.18 -11.59 -5.93
N ARG A 21 16.43 -12.68 -6.67
CA ARG A 21 17.35 -13.73 -6.25
C ARG A 21 18.75 -13.16 -6.41
N LYS A 22 19.34 -12.69 -5.31
CA LYS A 22 20.78 -12.43 -5.25
C LYS A 22 21.53 -13.76 -5.48
N PRO A 23 22.41 -13.86 -6.48
CA PRO A 23 23.25 -15.04 -6.65
C PRO A 23 24.04 -15.32 -5.37
N GLY A 24 23.99 -16.57 -4.87
CA GLY A 24 24.67 -16.98 -3.63
C GLY A 24 23.82 -16.93 -2.35
N GLN A 25 22.64 -16.29 -2.37
CA GLN A 25 21.76 -16.28 -1.19
C GLN A 25 20.96 -17.59 -1.10
N LYS A 26 21.28 -18.42 -0.10
CA LYS A 26 20.60 -19.72 0.15
C LYS A 26 19.21 -19.57 0.79
N ASN A 27 18.94 -18.43 1.41
CA ASN A 27 17.69 -18.16 2.13
C ASN A 27 16.81 -17.21 1.32
N GLY A 28 15.58 -17.62 1.02
CA GLY A 28 14.55 -16.78 0.42
C GLY A 28 13.54 -16.28 1.45
N ALA A 29 12.84 -15.19 1.12
CA ALA A 29 11.66 -14.74 1.84
C ALA A 29 10.46 -14.79 0.89
N LEU A 30 9.29 -15.17 1.43
CA LEU A 30 8.02 -15.11 0.73
C LEU A 30 7.16 -14.04 1.41
N THR A 31 6.73 -13.05 0.63
CA THR A 31 5.87 -11.97 1.10
C THR A 31 4.48 -12.14 0.50
N PHE A 32 3.47 -12.17 1.36
CA PHE A 32 2.08 -12.13 0.96
C PHE A 32 1.55 -10.70 1.14
N TYR A 33 0.94 -10.16 0.10
CA TYR A 33 0.30 -8.84 0.14
C TYR A 33 -1.22 -9.02 0.26
N PHE A 34 -1.85 -8.19 1.09
CA PHE A 34 -3.29 -8.21 1.34
C PHE A 34 -3.85 -6.81 1.17
N GLY A 35 -5.08 -6.72 0.65
CA GLY A 35 -5.78 -5.46 0.43
C GLY A 35 -7.27 -5.56 0.72
N GLY A 36 -7.93 -4.41 0.84
CA GLY A 36 -9.38 -4.32 1.08
C GLY A 36 -9.83 -5.10 2.31
N ASN A 37 -10.98 -5.77 2.21
CA ASN A 37 -11.63 -6.48 3.32
C ASN A 37 -10.79 -7.63 3.90
N GLU A 38 -9.82 -8.15 3.13
CA GLU A 38 -8.93 -9.20 3.63
C GLU A 38 -8.09 -8.70 4.81
N VAL A 39 -7.67 -7.43 4.79
CA VAL A 39 -6.86 -6.82 5.87
C VAL A 39 -7.62 -6.86 7.19
N THR A 40 -8.91 -6.53 7.21
CA THR A 40 -9.76 -6.58 8.41
C THR A 40 -9.83 -7.98 8.99
N THR A 41 -9.99 -9.01 8.13
CA THR A 41 -10.05 -10.40 8.60
C THR A 41 -8.73 -10.91 9.18
N LEU A 42 -7.61 -10.26 8.83
CA LEU A 42 -6.27 -10.65 9.23
C LEU A 42 -5.73 -9.90 10.45
N GLN A 43 -6.46 -8.90 10.95
CA GLN A 43 -6.16 -8.20 12.20
C GLN A 43 -6.17 -9.17 13.39
N PHE A 44 -7.08 -10.15 13.37
CA PHE A 44 -7.20 -11.12 14.45
C PHE A 44 -6.14 -12.23 14.37
N GLY A 45 -5.77 -12.75 15.53
CA GLY A 45 -4.81 -13.84 15.66
C GLY A 45 -3.34 -13.41 15.63
N SER A 46 -2.48 -14.31 16.08
CA SER A 46 -1.04 -14.09 16.16
C SER A 46 -0.35 -14.13 14.79
N THR A 47 0.79 -13.46 14.67
CA THR A 47 1.67 -13.53 13.49
C THR A 47 2.01 -14.98 13.11
N LYS A 48 2.27 -15.83 14.11
CA LYS A 48 2.60 -17.25 13.89
C LYS A 48 1.42 -18.04 13.36
N SER A 49 0.22 -17.86 13.92
CA SER A 49 -0.97 -18.57 13.45
C SER A 49 -1.35 -18.18 12.03
N GLN A 50 -1.28 -16.89 11.69
CA GLN A 50 -1.53 -16.43 10.33
C GLN A 50 -0.45 -16.90 9.35
N GLY A 51 0.83 -16.80 9.74
CA GLY A 51 1.95 -17.30 8.93
C GLY A 51 1.81 -18.79 8.58
N LYS A 52 1.48 -19.63 9.57
CA LYS A 52 1.20 -21.06 9.35
C LYS A 52 -0.01 -21.30 8.45
N ARG A 53 -1.09 -20.54 8.64
CA ARG A 53 -2.30 -20.62 7.80
C ARG A 53 -1.95 -20.36 6.34
N PHE A 54 -1.16 -19.33 6.04
CA PHE A 54 -0.77 -19.01 4.67
C PHE A 54 0.24 -20.01 4.09
N ALA A 55 1.20 -20.48 4.87
CA ALA A 55 2.10 -21.56 4.44
C ALA A 55 1.30 -22.83 4.07
N ASN A 56 0.27 -23.19 4.85
CA ASN A 56 -0.60 -24.32 4.55
C ASN A 56 -1.43 -24.13 3.27
N GLN A 57 -1.87 -22.90 2.98
CA GLN A 57 -2.59 -22.59 1.74
C GLN A 57 -1.64 -22.65 0.54
N PHE A 58 -0.43 -22.11 0.68
CA PHE A 58 0.56 -22.05 -0.38
C PHE A 58 1.13 -23.42 -0.75
N GLU A 59 1.23 -24.36 0.20
CA GLU A 59 1.61 -25.76 -0.03
C GLU A 59 0.75 -26.44 -1.13
N LYS A 60 -0.52 -26.04 -1.27
CA LYS A 60 -1.42 -26.57 -2.30
C LYS A 60 -1.02 -26.14 -3.72
N ILE A 61 -0.22 -25.09 -3.83
CA ILE A 61 0.24 -24.51 -5.10
C ILE A 61 1.68 -24.94 -5.37
N ILE A 62 2.54 -24.83 -4.35
CA ILE A 62 3.94 -25.27 -4.42
C ILE A 62 4.16 -26.36 -3.36
N PRO A 63 4.25 -27.63 -3.77
CA PRO A 63 4.50 -28.72 -2.86
C PRO A 63 5.84 -28.57 -2.13
N SER A 64 5.90 -29.12 -0.90
CA SER A 64 7.07 -29.13 -0.01
C SER A 64 7.53 -27.78 0.56
N VAL A 65 6.78 -26.69 0.39
CA VAL A 65 7.13 -25.38 0.98
C VAL A 65 7.19 -25.47 2.50
N LYS A 66 6.26 -26.18 3.13
CA LYS A 66 6.24 -26.37 4.58
C LYS A 66 7.49 -27.05 5.14
N ARG A 67 8.14 -27.91 4.33
CA ARG A 67 9.37 -28.61 4.74
C ARG A 67 10.57 -27.67 4.78
N VAL A 68 10.59 -26.66 3.90
CA VAL A 68 11.70 -25.71 3.77
C VAL A 68 11.43 -24.38 4.49
N ALA A 69 10.18 -24.12 4.88
CA ALA A 69 9.80 -22.92 5.60
C ALA A 69 10.46 -22.91 6.99
N ILE A 70 11.31 -21.91 7.21
CA ILE A 70 11.75 -21.56 8.56
C ILE A 70 10.56 -20.91 9.27
N GLU A 71 10.20 -21.37 10.46
CA GLU A 71 9.04 -20.93 11.28
C GLU A 71 9.18 -19.48 11.81
N ARG A 72 9.80 -18.61 11.02
CA ARG A 72 10.00 -17.18 11.27
C ARG A 72 9.00 -16.42 10.41
N PHE A 73 8.01 -15.84 11.08
CA PHE A 73 6.95 -15.07 10.44
C PHE A 73 7.03 -13.62 10.92
N LEU A 74 6.92 -12.69 9.98
CA LEU A 74 6.78 -11.26 10.23
C LEU A 74 5.45 -10.81 9.62
N ARG A 75 4.76 -9.90 10.31
CA ARG A 75 3.49 -9.32 9.86
C ARG A 75 3.50 -7.84 10.20
N THR A 76 3.34 -7.00 9.19
CA THR A 76 3.01 -5.59 9.36
C THR A 76 1.49 -5.44 9.51
N GLN A 77 1.05 -4.49 10.33
CA GLN A 77 -0.36 -4.18 10.55
C GLN A 77 -0.55 -2.65 10.48
N TRP A 78 -0.34 -2.09 9.30
CA TRP A 78 -0.35 -0.65 9.06
C TRP A 78 -1.65 0.03 9.54
N THR A 79 -2.81 -0.62 9.37
CA THR A 79 -4.11 -0.10 9.83
C THR A 79 -4.31 -0.12 11.35
N GLN A 80 -3.44 -0.79 12.11
CA GLN A 80 -3.48 -0.86 13.58
C GLN A 80 -2.27 -0.17 14.22
N ASP A 81 -1.31 0.24 13.42
CA ASP A 81 -0.14 0.98 13.88
C ASP A 81 -0.54 2.42 14.20
N ALA A 82 -0.15 2.89 15.38
CA ALA A 82 -0.61 4.17 15.92
C ALA A 82 -0.11 5.38 15.13
N PHE A 83 1.00 5.22 14.39
CA PHE A 83 1.65 6.30 13.66
C PHE A 83 1.19 6.36 12.21
N THR A 84 1.00 5.22 11.57
CA THR A 84 0.63 5.14 10.15
C THR A 84 -0.87 5.06 9.92
N LYS A 85 -1.62 4.36 10.80
CA LYS A 85 -3.09 4.20 10.78
C LYS A 85 -3.69 3.70 9.46
N GLY A 86 -2.86 3.28 8.50
CA GLY A 86 -3.22 2.95 7.13
C GLY A 86 -1.97 2.68 6.31
N SER A 87 -2.12 2.13 5.10
CA SER A 87 -0.99 1.88 4.22
C SER A 87 -0.56 3.14 3.47
N TYR A 88 -1.52 3.76 2.80
CA TYR A 88 -1.37 4.96 1.99
C TYR A 88 -2.77 5.51 1.71
N THR A 89 -2.82 6.73 1.20
CA THR A 89 -4.09 7.43 0.91
C THR A 89 -4.88 6.71 -0.19
N SER A 90 -6.17 6.48 0.05
CA SER A 90 -7.09 5.92 -0.93
C SER A 90 -8.39 6.70 -0.88
N PHE A 91 -8.58 7.58 -1.86
CA PHE A 91 -9.77 8.41 -1.98
C PHE A 91 -10.97 7.56 -2.42
N GLN A 92 -12.10 7.75 -1.73
CA GLN A 92 -13.40 7.28 -2.19
C GLN A 92 -13.87 8.13 -3.38
N PRO A 93 -14.78 7.59 -4.22
CA PRO A 93 -15.38 8.38 -5.30
C PRO A 93 -15.92 9.72 -4.79
N GLY A 94 -15.50 10.82 -5.44
CA GLY A 94 -15.88 12.20 -5.09
C GLY A 94 -14.89 12.92 -4.15
N GLN A 95 -14.09 12.21 -3.36
CA GLN A 95 -13.21 12.88 -2.39
C GLN A 95 -12.08 13.69 -3.05
N ILE A 96 -11.57 13.26 -4.20
CA ILE A 96 -10.55 14.04 -4.92
C ILE A 96 -11.10 15.41 -5.32
N THR A 97 -12.34 15.46 -5.83
CA THR A 97 -12.97 16.72 -6.24
C THR A 97 -13.37 17.57 -5.03
N ASP A 98 -13.85 16.94 -3.95
CA ASP A 98 -14.27 17.65 -2.74
C ASP A 98 -13.09 18.30 -2.00
N PHE A 99 -11.88 17.75 -2.15
CA PHE A 99 -10.66 18.24 -1.49
C PHE A 99 -9.64 18.86 -2.44
N ALA A 100 -10.01 19.16 -3.69
CA ALA A 100 -9.11 19.67 -4.72
C ALA A 100 -8.34 20.94 -4.27
N ASP A 101 -9.05 21.84 -3.59
CA ASP A 101 -8.52 23.12 -3.09
C ASP A 101 -7.49 22.96 -1.94
N PHE A 102 -7.24 21.72 -1.49
CA PHE A 102 -6.28 21.41 -0.43
C PHE A 102 -5.08 20.59 -0.92
N PHE A 103 -4.94 20.38 -2.23
CA PHE A 103 -3.74 19.76 -2.79
C PHE A 103 -2.64 20.77 -3.06
N TYR A 104 -1.41 20.30 -2.98
CA TYR A 104 -0.27 21.04 -3.50
C TYR A 104 -0.25 20.87 -5.02
N ILE A 105 -0.17 21.98 -5.75
CA ILE A 105 -0.08 22.00 -7.21
C ILE A 105 1.18 22.77 -7.58
N GLU A 106 2.16 22.07 -8.14
CA GLU A 106 3.33 22.70 -8.74
C GLU A 106 3.02 23.06 -10.21
N SER A 107 3.13 24.33 -10.57
CA SER A 107 2.98 24.78 -11.96
C SER A 107 3.97 25.90 -12.26
N ASP A 108 4.47 25.94 -13.49
CA ASP A 108 5.26 27.05 -14.02
C ASP A 108 4.43 28.34 -14.16
N ASN A 109 3.09 28.22 -14.17
CA ASN A 109 2.16 29.33 -14.13
C ASN A 109 1.72 29.63 -12.68
N LEU A 110 2.07 30.81 -12.17
CA LEU A 110 1.73 31.23 -10.80
C LEU A 110 0.22 31.28 -10.53
N GLU A 111 -0.61 31.45 -11.55
CA GLU A 111 -2.08 31.42 -11.38
C GLU A 111 -2.63 30.01 -11.17
N GLU A 112 -1.85 28.98 -11.50
CA GLU A 112 -2.21 27.57 -11.37
C GLU A 112 -1.52 26.89 -10.19
N SER A 113 -0.45 27.51 -9.64
CA SER A 113 0.25 27.00 -8.46
C SER A 113 -0.58 27.13 -7.19
N GLN A 114 -0.58 26.11 -6.34
CA GLN A 114 -1.33 26.08 -5.09
C GLN A 114 -0.48 25.51 -3.95
N ASP A 115 -0.34 26.30 -2.88
CA ASP A 115 0.30 25.87 -1.64
C ASP A 115 -0.72 25.33 -0.63
N VAL A 116 -0.29 24.40 0.24
CA VAL A 116 -1.13 23.86 1.32
C VAL A 116 -0.64 24.38 2.67
N ASN A 117 -1.14 25.54 3.07
CA ASN A 117 -0.82 26.16 4.36
C ASN A 117 -2.04 26.79 5.04
N ILE A 118 -1.95 26.93 6.37
CA ILE A 118 -2.90 27.72 7.18
C ILE A 118 -2.07 28.63 8.07
N GLY A 119 -1.96 29.91 7.68
CA GLY A 119 -1.09 30.87 8.35
C GLY A 119 0.37 30.45 8.24
N THR A 120 1.01 30.16 9.37
CA THR A 120 2.41 29.68 9.43
C THR A 120 2.54 28.16 9.48
N LEU A 121 1.43 27.42 9.43
CA LEU A 121 1.42 25.97 9.43
C LEU A 121 1.42 25.46 7.99
N VAL A 122 2.46 24.72 7.63
CA VAL A 122 2.59 24.10 6.31
C VAL A 122 2.34 22.60 6.42
N PHE A 123 1.59 22.04 5.47
CA PHE A 123 1.28 20.62 5.43
C PHE A 123 2.08 19.93 4.33
N ALA A 124 2.61 18.73 4.62
CA ALA A 124 3.38 17.93 3.69
C ALA A 124 3.08 16.43 3.87
N GLY A 125 3.17 15.68 2.77
CA GLY A 125 3.04 14.22 2.76
C GLY A 125 2.37 13.71 1.49
N GLU A 126 2.44 12.39 1.26
CA GLU A 126 1.91 11.75 0.04
C GLU A 126 0.43 12.02 -0.25
N HIS A 127 -0.35 12.40 0.77
CA HIS A 127 -1.78 12.63 0.68
C HIS A 127 -2.13 14.02 0.13
N LEU A 128 -1.13 14.87 -0.11
CA LEU A 128 -1.31 16.25 -0.57
C LEU A 128 -0.78 16.47 -2.00
N SER A 129 -0.17 15.47 -2.62
CA SER A 129 0.30 15.57 -4.00
C SER A 129 -0.84 15.23 -4.95
N ASP A 130 -1.13 16.15 -5.87
CA ASP A 130 -2.12 15.98 -6.94
C ASP A 130 -1.69 14.94 -7.98
N GLU A 131 -0.39 14.88 -8.30
CA GLU A 131 0.18 14.00 -9.33
C GLU A 131 0.62 12.62 -8.82
N PHE A 132 1.04 12.51 -7.55
CA PHE A 132 1.73 11.31 -7.03
C PHE A 132 1.19 10.82 -5.68
N TYR A 133 -0.12 10.87 -5.46
CA TYR A 133 -0.72 10.33 -4.24
C TYR A 133 -0.47 8.81 -4.06
N GLY A 134 -0.18 8.40 -2.83
CA GLY A 134 0.07 7.00 -2.46
C GLY A 134 1.41 6.42 -2.92
N ASN A 135 2.34 7.28 -3.35
CA ASN A 135 3.69 6.89 -3.75
C ASN A 135 4.76 7.66 -2.95
N MET A 136 5.93 7.04 -2.77
CA MET A 136 7.09 7.68 -2.14
C MET A 136 7.54 8.96 -2.85
N ASN A 137 7.32 9.06 -4.17
CA ASN A 137 7.66 10.24 -4.95
C ASN A 137 6.80 11.44 -4.57
N GLY A 138 5.49 11.25 -4.31
CA GLY A 138 4.62 12.33 -3.86
C GLY A 138 5.00 12.85 -2.48
N ALA A 139 5.51 11.98 -1.60
CA ALA A 139 6.08 12.42 -0.33
C ALA A 139 7.33 13.29 -0.54
N ALA A 140 8.24 12.90 -1.44
CA ALA A 140 9.49 13.65 -1.70
C ALA A 140 9.25 14.99 -2.43
N HIS A 141 8.32 15.01 -3.38
CA HIS A 141 7.96 16.16 -4.22
C HIS A 141 7.59 17.38 -3.38
N ILE A 142 6.75 17.20 -2.37
CA ILE A 142 6.30 18.31 -1.51
C ILE A 142 7.40 18.79 -0.56
N PHE A 143 8.35 17.93 -0.18
CA PHE A 143 9.46 18.33 0.70
C PHE A 143 10.54 19.16 -0.03
N SER A 144 10.72 18.98 -1.34
CA SER A 144 11.70 19.75 -2.12
C SER A 144 11.22 21.14 -2.54
N ALA A 145 9.93 21.42 -2.38
CA ALA A 145 9.30 22.68 -2.77
C ALA A 145 9.22 23.72 -1.62
N GLN A 146 9.62 23.35 -0.41
CA GLN A 146 9.67 24.20 0.79
C GLN A 146 11.08 24.74 1.06
#